data_AF-A0A1E3RX88-F1
#
_entry.id   AF-A0A1E3RX88-F1
#
_cell.length_a   1.000
_cell.length_b   1.000
_cell.length_c   1.000
_cell.angle_alpha   90.00
_cell.angle_beta   90.00
_cell.angle_gamma   90.00
#
_symmetry.space_group_name_H-M   'P 1'
#
loop_
_entity.id
_entity.type
_entity.pdbx_description
1 polymer ?
#
loop_
_entity_poly.entity_id
_entity_poly.type
_entity_poly.pdbx_seq_one_letter_code
_entity_poly.pdbx_strand_id
1 'polypeptide(L)'
;MNDGKLVRDLIPDVIQKSGRNPEVRYLKGEELLAALCSKLCEEAAEVAGAVNEREKLIEELADVTEVVTALMALRGISESDVAAIATAKAHQRGRFDHGTWLVSAVPAQVRRYCSTDVDAQRVHWIPERWTDAFAGHEAAHADLSAHSQEAGGIARSFIHARSNGDPVALFLMAMVWGYRPKDYGPHRTKAVLAQEGAADNIATIVDATRTEGAAAGWRALLRTHKIKGLNMSFGTKLLYFAGYTTSHRPRPLILDERVRSAIQNVSPGIVPARGWVREADYIRYLDLAEEWAVDPLWQQNPDTVEYALFASGP
;
A
#
# COMPACT_ATOMS: atom_id res chain seq x y z
N MET A 1 17.04 8.72 -29.11
CA MET A 1 18.11 9.60 -29.61
C MET A 1 19.42 8.90 -29.30
N ASN A 2 19.79 7.89 -30.09
CA ASN A 2 20.58 6.78 -29.52
C ASN A 2 22.11 6.85 -29.66
N ASP A 3 22.72 7.86 -30.31
CA ASP A 3 24.19 7.95 -30.36
C ASP A 3 24.67 9.42 -30.40
N GLY A 4 24.67 10.09 -29.25
CA GLY A 4 25.25 11.44 -29.12
C GLY A 4 25.12 12.03 -27.73
N LYS A 5 25.99 12.98 -27.38
CA LYS A 5 25.93 13.74 -26.11
C LYS A 5 26.00 15.23 -26.37
N LEU A 6 25.35 16.01 -25.50
CA LEU A 6 25.50 17.46 -25.49
C LEU A 6 26.89 17.81 -24.97
N VAL A 7 27.59 18.70 -25.67
CA VAL A 7 28.94 19.17 -25.31
C VAL A 7 28.96 20.70 -25.34
N ARG A 8 29.92 21.30 -24.64
CA ARG A 8 30.18 22.75 -24.72
C ARG A 8 30.51 23.17 -26.15
N ASP A 9 30.17 24.40 -26.49
CA ASP A 9 30.27 24.94 -27.85
C ASP A 9 31.67 24.84 -28.48
N LEU A 10 32.72 24.90 -27.65
CA LEU A 10 34.12 24.85 -28.10
C LEU A 10 34.67 23.42 -28.23
N ILE A 11 33.95 22.40 -27.77
CA ILE A 11 34.43 21.01 -27.79
C ILE A 11 34.65 20.48 -29.21
N PRO A 12 33.77 20.72 -30.19
CA PRO A 12 34.04 20.34 -31.58
C PRO A 12 35.37 20.89 -32.12
N ASP A 13 35.66 22.17 -31.87
CA ASP A 13 36.90 22.81 -32.31
C ASP A 13 38.13 22.22 -31.63
N VAL A 14 38.03 21.90 -30.33
CA VAL A 14 39.09 21.23 -29.57
C VAL A 14 39.36 19.84 -30.14
N ILE A 15 38.32 19.07 -30.49
CA ILE A 15 38.47 17.77 -31.14
C ILE A 15 39.13 17.92 -32.50
N GLN A 16 38.75 18.92 -33.29
CA GLN A 16 39.34 19.18 -34.61
C GLN A 16 40.82 19.54 -34.53
N LYS A 17 41.21 20.39 -33.56
CA LYS A 17 42.61 20.73 -33.29
C LYS A 17 43.45 19.53 -32.85
N SER A 18 42.82 18.49 -32.29
CA SER A 18 43.49 17.21 -31.97
C SER A 18 43.66 16.28 -33.19
N GLY A 19 43.34 16.73 -34.40
CA GLY A 19 43.46 15.95 -35.64
C GLY A 19 42.32 14.94 -35.89
N ARG A 20 41.22 15.03 -35.14
CA ARG A 20 40.02 14.19 -35.28
C ARG A 20 38.88 15.00 -35.90
N ASN A 21 38.00 14.37 -36.67
CA ASN A 21 36.85 15.06 -37.26
C ASN A 21 35.54 14.69 -36.52
N PRO A 22 34.98 15.59 -35.69
CA PRO A 22 33.71 15.34 -35.02
C PRO A 22 32.53 15.54 -35.98
N GLU A 23 31.51 14.68 -35.89
CA GLU A 23 30.20 14.95 -36.48
C GLU A 23 29.36 15.76 -35.49
N VAL A 24 28.84 16.91 -35.93
CA VAL A 24 28.16 17.88 -35.06
C VAL A 24 26.75 18.16 -35.56
N ARG A 25 25.79 18.13 -34.64
CA ARG A 25 24.39 18.50 -34.88
C ARG A 25 23.93 19.47 -33.80
N TYR A 26 23.31 20.58 -34.21
CA TYR A 26 22.83 21.62 -33.30
C TYR A 26 21.36 21.39 -32.91
N LEU A 27 21.09 21.29 -31.62
CA LEU A 27 19.76 21.04 -31.06
C LEU A 27 19.04 22.37 -30.75
N LYS A 28 17.72 22.39 -30.85
CA LYS A 28 16.89 23.56 -30.51
C LYS A 28 15.57 23.13 -29.86
N GLY A 29 14.92 24.07 -29.15
CA GLY A 29 13.59 23.86 -28.57
C GLY A 29 13.53 22.65 -27.64
N GLU A 30 12.52 21.79 -27.84
CA GLU A 30 12.30 20.61 -27.00
C GLU A 30 13.40 19.55 -27.13
N GLU A 31 14.08 19.48 -28.27
CA GLU A 31 15.22 18.57 -28.43
C GLU A 31 16.42 19.00 -27.59
N LEU A 32 16.69 20.32 -27.56
CA LEU A 32 17.73 20.88 -26.69
C LEU A 32 17.35 20.72 -25.21
N LEU A 33 16.06 20.91 -24.86
CA LEU A 33 15.59 20.67 -23.50
C LEU A 33 15.87 19.22 -23.06
N ALA A 34 15.48 18.24 -23.86
CA ALA A 34 15.68 16.83 -23.52
C ALA A 34 17.17 16.51 -23.32
N ALA A 35 18.03 17.06 -24.18
CA ALA A 35 19.49 16.91 -24.06
C ALA A 35 20.06 17.60 -22.79
N LEU A 36 19.62 18.81 -22.46
CA LEU A 36 20.03 19.50 -21.23
C LEU A 36 19.56 18.77 -19.97
N CYS A 37 18.35 18.22 -19.96
CA CYS A 37 17.86 17.39 -18.85
C CYS A 37 18.70 16.12 -18.67
N SER A 38 19.06 15.46 -19.78
CA SER A 38 19.97 14.30 -19.74
C SER A 38 21.34 14.71 -19.20
N LYS A 39 21.87 15.84 -19.65
CA LYS A 39 23.17 16.37 -19.23
C LYS A 39 23.16 16.71 -17.74
N LEU A 40 22.10 17.34 -17.23
CA LEU A 40 21.96 17.64 -15.80
C LEU A 40 22.05 16.38 -14.92
N CYS A 41 21.43 15.28 -15.35
CA CYS A 41 21.51 13.99 -14.65
C CYS A 41 22.93 13.40 -14.67
N GLU A 42 23.63 13.52 -15.81
CA GLU A 42 25.04 13.10 -15.97
C GLU A 42 25.95 13.89 -15.02
N GLU A 43 25.92 15.22 -15.09
CA GLU A 43 26.77 16.10 -14.26
C GLU A 43 26.49 15.93 -12.76
N ALA A 44 25.21 15.77 -12.38
CA ALA A 44 24.85 15.50 -10.99
C ALA A 44 25.42 14.16 -10.49
N ALA A 45 25.50 13.14 -11.35
CA ALA A 45 26.14 11.88 -11.02
C ALA A 45 27.67 12.02 -10.91
N GLU A 46 28.29 12.86 -11.74
CA GLU A 46 29.72 13.17 -11.67
C GLU A 46 30.07 13.93 -10.37
N VAL A 47 29.27 14.93 -9.97
CA VAL A 47 29.37 15.58 -8.65
C VAL A 47 29.32 14.55 -7.52
N ALA A 48 28.36 13.62 -7.56
CA ALA A 48 28.23 12.57 -6.55
C ALA A 48 29.44 11.63 -6.52
N GLY A 49 30.08 11.37 -7.67
CA GLY A 49 31.32 10.60 -7.78
C GLY A 49 32.57 11.35 -7.31
N ALA A 50 32.56 12.69 -7.40
CA ALA A 50 33.70 13.55 -7.08
C ALA A 50 33.72 14.07 -5.63
N VAL A 51 32.76 13.68 -4.77
CA VAL A 51 32.60 14.23 -3.40
C VAL A 51 33.84 14.15 -2.51
N ASN A 52 34.80 13.28 -2.82
CA ASN A 52 36.05 13.10 -2.07
C ASN A 52 37.29 13.71 -2.77
N GLU A 53 37.14 14.31 -3.96
CA GLU A 53 38.21 14.89 -4.77
C GLU A 53 37.92 16.38 -4.99
N ARG A 54 38.45 17.26 -4.13
CA ARG A 54 38.05 18.69 -4.09
C ARG A 54 38.12 19.40 -5.44
N GLU A 55 39.22 19.22 -6.17
CA GLU A 55 39.43 19.90 -7.46
C GLU A 55 38.39 19.44 -8.48
N LYS A 56 38.22 18.12 -8.60
CA LYS A 56 37.20 17.52 -9.44
C LYS A 56 35.79 17.96 -9.04
N LEU A 57 35.46 17.98 -7.75
CA LEU A 57 34.16 18.44 -7.25
C LEU A 57 33.85 19.87 -7.67
N ILE A 58 34.85 20.76 -7.68
CA ILE A 58 34.68 22.14 -8.15
C ILE A 58 34.35 22.17 -9.65
N GLU A 59 35.03 21.35 -10.47
CA GLU A 59 34.76 21.23 -11.90
C GLU A 59 33.34 20.72 -12.16
N GLU A 60 32.93 19.61 -11.54
CA GLU A 60 31.60 19.04 -11.76
C GLU A 60 30.48 19.97 -11.25
N LEU A 61 30.71 20.71 -10.15
CA LEU A 61 29.76 21.73 -9.67
C LEU A 61 29.63 22.91 -10.65
N ALA A 62 30.72 23.29 -11.32
CA ALA A 62 30.70 24.32 -12.35
C ALA A 62 29.92 23.83 -13.58
N ASP A 63 30.10 22.57 -13.96
CA ASP A 63 29.39 21.97 -15.10
C ASP A 63 27.88 21.84 -14.82
N VAL A 64 27.46 21.43 -13.61
CA VAL A 64 26.05 21.51 -13.17
C VAL A 64 25.52 22.95 -13.25
N THR A 65 26.29 23.94 -12.80
CA THR A 65 25.88 25.35 -12.79
C THR A 65 25.66 25.88 -14.22
N GLU A 66 26.53 25.52 -15.16
CA GLU A 66 26.40 25.87 -16.58
C GLU A 66 25.12 25.26 -17.18
N VAL A 67 24.86 23.98 -16.93
CA VAL A 67 23.66 23.30 -17.43
C VAL A 67 22.37 23.92 -16.87
N VAL A 68 22.35 24.24 -15.57
CA VAL A 68 21.22 24.94 -14.94
C VAL A 68 21.01 26.32 -15.56
N THR A 69 22.09 27.06 -15.82
CA THR A 69 22.04 28.38 -16.47
C THR A 69 21.47 28.30 -17.88
N ALA A 70 21.91 27.30 -18.67
CA ALA A 70 21.38 27.05 -20.01
C ALA A 70 19.89 26.67 -20.00
N LEU A 71 19.46 25.84 -19.03
CA LEU A 71 18.04 25.50 -18.84
C LEU A 71 17.20 26.72 -18.48
N MET A 72 17.70 27.57 -17.58
CA MET A 72 17.06 28.81 -17.19
C MET A 72 16.89 29.75 -18.38
N ALA A 73 17.95 29.96 -19.18
CA ALA A 73 17.91 30.78 -20.38
C ALA A 73 16.90 30.23 -21.41
N LEU A 74 16.89 28.91 -21.66
CA LEU A 74 15.95 28.26 -22.58
C LEU A 74 14.48 28.42 -22.15
N ARG A 75 14.22 28.59 -20.85
CA ARG A 75 12.88 28.75 -20.28
C ARG A 75 12.52 30.17 -19.87
N GLY A 76 13.43 31.14 -20.08
CA GLY A 76 13.21 32.53 -19.70
C GLY A 76 13.11 32.75 -18.18
N ILE A 77 13.82 31.94 -17.40
CA ILE A 77 13.87 32.03 -15.93
C ILE A 77 15.10 32.84 -15.54
N SER A 78 14.95 33.84 -14.68
CA SER A 78 16.08 34.61 -14.16
C SER A 78 16.68 33.98 -12.90
N GLU A 79 17.95 34.29 -12.61
CA GLU A 79 18.59 33.93 -11.34
C GLU A 79 17.83 34.49 -10.13
N SER A 80 17.25 35.68 -10.28
CA SER A 80 16.47 36.32 -9.22
C SER A 80 15.18 35.55 -8.88
N ASP A 81 14.53 34.95 -9.89
CA ASP A 81 13.33 34.14 -9.69
C ASP A 81 13.66 32.89 -8.85
N VAL A 82 14.76 32.21 -9.20
CA VAL A 82 15.22 31.01 -8.49
C VAL A 82 15.64 31.36 -7.06
N ALA A 83 16.40 32.45 -6.88
CA ALA A 83 16.87 32.90 -5.57
C ALA A 83 15.72 33.32 -4.65
N ALA A 84 14.69 33.99 -5.18
CA ALA A 84 13.49 34.37 -4.43
C ALA A 84 12.74 33.14 -3.93
N ILE A 85 12.51 32.15 -4.80
CA ILE A 85 11.85 30.88 -4.44
C ILE A 85 12.70 30.09 -3.42
N ALA A 86 14.02 30.02 -3.60
CA ALA A 86 14.92 29.34 -2.67
C ALA A 86 14.88 29.99 -1.27
N THR A 87 14.88 31.33 -1.21
CA THR A 87 14.78 32.08 0.04
C THR A 87 13.44 31.86 0.73
N ALA A 88 12.33 31.91 -0.02
CA ALA A 88 11.00 31.64 0.52
C ALA A 88 10.89 30.22 1.08
N LYS A 89 11.42 29.21 0.37
CA LYS A 89 11.48 27.82 0.85
C LYS A 89 12.34 27.70 2.11
N ALA A 90 13.50 28.36 2.17
CA ALA A 90 14.36 28.37 3.34
C ALA A 90 13.66 28.98 4.58
N HIS A 91 12.90 30.05 4.39
CA HIS A 91 12.10 30.65 5.47
C HIS A 91 10.94 29.74 5.91
N GLN A 92 10.26 29.08 4.97
CA GLN A 92 9.10 28.23 5.28
C GLN A 92 9.47 26.86 5.86
N ARG A 93 10.56 26.25 5.39
CA ARG A 93 10.88 24.82 5.60
C ARG A 93 12.31 24.58 6.13
N GLY A 94 13.09 25.64 6.33
CA GLY A 94 14.49 25.53 6.71
C GLY A 94 15.41 25.17 5.54
N ARG A 95 16.69 24.98 5.87
CA ARG A 95 17.76 24.53 4.98
C ARG A 95 18.22 23.13 5.38
N PHE A 96 19.16 22.57 4.62
CA PHE A 96 19.77 21.27 4.93
C PHE A 96 20.84 21.32 6.03
N ASP A 97 21.01 22.46 6.70
CA ASP A 97 22.08 22.73 7.68
C ASP A 97 22.07 21.78 8.89
N HIS A 98 20.91 21.22 9.24
CA HIS A 98 20.77 20.31 10.36
C HIS A 98 21.02 18.83 10.01
N GLY A 99 21.12 18.47 8.73
CA GLY A 99 21.27 17.06 8.33
C GLY A 99 20.10 16.17 8.76
N THR A 100 18.90 16.72 8.89
CA THR A 100 17.73 15.98 9.39
C THR A 100 17.37 14.83 8.44
N TRP A 101 17.42 13.61 8.95
CA TRP A 101 17.01 12.40 8.23
C TRP A 101 15.68 11.90 8.79
N LEU A 102 14.63 11.92 7.98
CA LEU A 102 13.34 11.38 8.38
C LEU A 102 13.36 9.86 8.29
N VAL A 103 12.96 9.19 9.38
CA VAL A 103 12.82 7.72 9.44
C VAL A 103 11.37 7.36 9.69
N SER A 104 10.95 6.22 9.14
CA SER A 104 9.60 5.68 9.34
C SER A 104 9.58 4.78 10.56
N ALA A 105 8.55 4.89 11.39
CA ALA A 105 8.30 3.96 12.48
C ALA A 105 7.79 2.60 11.96
N VAL A 106 7.25 2.56 10.74
CA VAL A 106 6.78 1.34 10.07
C VAL A 106 7.97 0.50 9.59
N PRO A 107 8.05 -0.78 9.98
CA PRO A 107 9.14 -1.66 9.55
C PRO A 107 9.21 -1.85 8.02
N ALA A 108 10.42 -1.92 7.48
CA ALA A 108 10.65 -1.97 6.02
C ALA A 108 9.93 -3.15 5.34
N GLN A 109 9.84 -4.30 6.03
CA GLN A 109 9.12 -5.48 5.51
C GLN A 109 7.61 -5.27 5.36
N VAL A 110 7.03 -4.31 6.10
CA VAL A 110 5.62 -3.90 5.98
C VAL A 110 5.51 -2.85 4.87
N ARG A 111 6.40 -1.85 4.86
CA ARG A 111 6.37 -0.74 3.89
C ARG A 111 6.61 -1.12 2.43
N ARG A 112 7.15 -2.31 2.16
CA ARG A 112 7.35 -2.79 0.78
C ARG A 112 6.05 -3.04 0.02
N TYR A 113 4.91 -3.07 0.72
CA TYR A 113 3.59 -3.27 0.14
C TYR A 113 2.84 -1.95 0.00
N CYS A 114 1.93 -1.88 -0.95
CA CYS A 114 1.08 -0.72 -1.24
C CYS A 114 -0.37 -1.13 -1.54
N SER A 115 -1.26 -0.15 -1.73
CA SER A 115 -2.65 -0.40 -2.12
C SER A 115 -2.79 -1.26 -3.38
N THR A 116 -1.88 -1.12 -4.35
CA THR A 116 -1.89 -1.93 -5.58
C THR A 116 -1.73 -3.42 -5.27
N ASP A 117 -0.94 -3.79 -4.26
CA ASP A 117 -0.78 -5.19 -3.85
C ASP A 117 -2.06 -5.76 -3.22
N VAL A 118 -2.79 -4.91 -2.48
CA VAL A 118 -4.09 -5.24 -1.91
C VAL A 118 -5.11 -5.47 -3.03
N ASP A 119 -5.15 -4.56 -4.01
CA ASP A 119 -6.06 -4.61 -5.15
C ASP A 119 -5.76 -5.80 -6.08
N ALA A 120 -4.49 -6.20 -6.19
CA ALA A 120 -4.07 -7.38 -6.95
C ALA A 120 -4.38 -8.71 -6.24
N GLN A 121 -4.74 -8.71 -4.95
CA GLN A 121 -5.02 -9.94 -4.21
C GLN A 121 -6.19 -10.72 -4.83
N ARG A 122 -5.95 -11.98 -5.15
CA ARG A 122 -6.98 -12.94 -5.59
C ARG A 122 -6.97 -14.17 -4.69
N VAL A 123 -8.14 -14.49 -4.13
CA VAL A 123 -8.33 -15.74 -3.38
C VAL A 123 -8.88 -16.79 -4.34
N HIS A 124 -8.11 -17.84 -4.57
CA HIS A 124 -8.59 -18.99 -5.32
C HIS A 124 -9.74 -19.69 -4.57
N TRP A 125 -10.81 -19.98 -5.29
CA TRP A 125 -12.02 -20.59 -4.78
C TRP A 125 -12.58 -21.57 -5.82
N ILE A 126 -13.24 -22.62 -5.34
CA ILE A 126 -13.86 -23.68 -6.15
C ILE A 126 -15.36 -23.64 -5.84
N PRO A 127 -16.17 -22.98 -6.70
CA PRO A 127 -17.58 -22.71 -6.42
C PRO A 127 -18.42 -23.95 -6.12
N GLU A 128 -18.17 -25.05 -6.82
CA GLU A 128 -18.98 -26.27 -6.77
C GLU A 128 -18.94 -26.91 -5.38
N ARG A 129 -17.85 -26.73 -4.64
CA ARG A 129 -17.70 -27.24 -3.27
C ARG A 129 -18.56 -26.48 -2.25
N TRP A 130 -19.04 -25.29 -2.61
CA TRP A 130 -19.73 -24.37 -1.72
C TRP A 130 -21.23 -24.28 -1.96
N THR A 131 -21.76 -24.90 -3.03
CA THR A 131 -23.18 -24.85 -3.40
C THR A 131 -24.10 -25.14 -2.20
N ASP A 132 -23.87 -26.24 -1.50
CA ASP A 132 -24.65 -26.64 -0.33
C ASP A 132 -24.58 -25.66 0.85
N ALA A 133 -23.44 -24.98 1.01
CA ALA A 133 -23.26 -24.00 2.09
C ALA A 133 -24.04 -22.71 1.79
N PHE A 134 -24.32 -22.43 0.52
CA PHE A 134 -25.07 -21.26 0.04
C PHE A 134 -26.57 -21.56 -0.19
N ALA A 135 -27.11 -22.67 0.31
CA ALA A 135 -28.55 -22.93 0.23
C ALA A 135 -29.36 -21.75 0.82
N GLY A 136 -30.34 -21.24 0.07
CA GLY A 136 -31.10 -20.03 0.39
C GLY A 136 -30.40 -18.70 0.05
N HIS A 137 -29.19 -18.77 -0.51
CA HIS A 137 -28.36 -17.62 -0.92
C HIS A 137 -27.75 -17.87 -2.31
N GLU A 138 -28.50 -18.52 -3.20
CA GLU A 138 -28.03 -18.98 -4.52
C GLU A 138 -27.56 -17.81 -5.40
N ALA A 139 -28.24 -16.66 -5.31
CA ALA A 139 -27.82 -15.45 -6.03
C ALA A 139 -26.43 -14.97 -5.59
N ALA A 140 -26.14 -15.00 -4.28
CA ALA A 140 -24.83 -14.62 -3.76
C ALA A 140 -23.72 -15.59 -4.21
N HIS A 141 -24.03 -16.88 -4.31
CA HIS A 141 -23.12 -17.89 -4.85
C HIS A 141 -22.84 -17.65 -6.33
N ALA A 142 -23.89 -17.44 -7.13
CA ALA A 142 -23.77 -17.21 -8.57
C ALA A 142 -22.97 -15.95 -8.88
N ASP A 143 -23.27 -14.84 -8.21
CA ASP A 143 -22.54 -13.58 -8.31
C ASP A 143 -21.05 -13.75 -8.02
N LEU A 144 -20.73 -14.38 -6.88
CA LEU A 144 -19.34 -14.60 -6.48
C LEU A 144 -18.63 -15.51 -7.50
N SER A 145 -19.34 -16.52 -8.04
CA SER A 145 -18.81 -17.47 -9.03
C SER A 145 -18.44 -16.78 -10.34
N ALA A 146 -19.35 -15.95 -10.86
CA ALA A 146 -19.12 -15.15 -12.05
C ALA A 146 -17.90 -14.23 -11.87
N HIS A 147 -17.83 -13.52 -10.74
CA HIS A 147 -16.69 -12.66 -10.43
C HIS A 147 -15.37 -13.42 -10.32
N SER A 148 -15.38 -14.55 -9.60
CA SER A 148 -14.16 -15.35 -9.43
C SER A 148 -13.65 -15.90 -10.77
N GLN A 149 -14.55 -16.23 -11.70
CA GLN A 149 -14.19 -16.67 -13.04
C GLN A 149 -13.60 -15.53 -13.87
N GLU A 150 -14.22 -14.35 -13.85
CA GLU A 150 -13.78 -13.16 -14.59
C GLU A 150 -12.44 -12.62 -14.07
N ALA A 151 -12.31 -12.48 -12.75
CA ALA A 151 -11.17 -11.81 -12.12
C ALA A 151 -9.99 -12.76 -11.81
N GLY A 152 -10.07 -14.04 -12.17
CA GLY A 152 -9.05 -15.05 -11.87
C GLY A 152 -8.94 -15.43 -10.38
N GLY A 153 -10.05 -15.32 -9.66
CA GLY A 153 -10.17 -15.52 -8.21
C GLY A 153 -10.97 -14.41 -7.56
N ILE A 154 -11.32 -14.58 -6.29
CA ILE A 154 -12.11 -13.59 -5.57
C ILE A 154 -11.22 -12.40 -5.22
N ALA A 155 -11.60 -11.22 -5.73
CA ALA A 155 -11.03 -9.93 -5.34
C ALA A 155 -11.69 -9.39 -4.06
N ARG A 156 -10.89 -8.74 -3.22
CA ARG A 156 -11.34 -8.11 -1.96
C ARG A 156 -12.43 -7.05 -2.20
N SER A 157 -12.24 -6.22 -3.23
CA SER A 157 -13.15 -5.16 -3.64
C SER A 157 -14.57 -5.64 -3.97
N PHE A 158 -14.71 -6.88 -4.45
CA PHE A 158 -16.01 -7.47 -4.77
C PHE A 158 -16.85 -7.72 -3.51
N ILE A 159 -16.23 -8.16 -2.43
CA ILE A 159 -16.91 -8.38 -1.15
C ILE A 159 -17.15 -7.02 -0.47
N HIS A 160 -16.20 -6.09 -0.55
CA HIS A 160 -16.39 -4.70 -0.08
C HIS A 160 -17.61 -4.00 -0.68
N ALA A 161 -17.86 -4.17 -1.98
CA ALA A 161 -19.03 -3.62 -2.65
C ALA A 161 -20.36 -4.16 -2.09
N ARG A 162 -20.32 -5.28 -1.35
CA ARG A 162 -21.47 -5.93 -0.70
C ARG A 162 -21.48 -5.75 0.81
N SER A 163 -20.63 -4.87 1.35
CA SER A 163 -20.50 -4.60 2.78
C SER A 163 -21.81 -4.22 3.47
N ASN A 164 -22.77 -3.62 2.74
CA ASN A 164 -24.11 -3.23 3.24
C ASN A 164 -25.23 -4.22 2.87
N GLY A 165 -24.90 -5.34 2.23
CA GLY A 165 -25.87 -6.35 1.82
C GLY A 165 -26.37 -7.21 2.97
N ASP A 166 -27.05 -8.31 2.60
CA ASP A 166 -27.55 -9.31 3.53
C ASP A 166 -26.40 -9.86 4.44
N PRO A 167 -26.57 -9.86 5.78
CA PRO A 167 -25.54 -10.30 6.70
C PRO A 167 -25.08 -11.75 6.53
N VAL A 168 -25.99 -12.67 6.17
CA VAL A 168 -25.67 -14.09 6.02
C VAL A 168 -24.94 -14.32 4.70
N ALA A 169 -25.35 -13.67 3.62
CA ALA A 169 -24.61 -13.64 2.35
C ALA A 169 -23.20 -13.07 2.55
N LEU A 170 -23.06 -11.96 3.29
CA LEU A 170 -21.76 -11.36 3.59
C LEU A 170 -20.87 -12.30 4.42
N PHE A 171 -21.46 -12.99 5.40
CA PHE A 171 -20.78 -14.03 6.18
C PHE A 171 -20.29 -15.18 5.29
N LEU A 172 -21.13 -15.70 4.41
CA LEU A 172 -20.77 -16.75 3.46
C LEU A 172 -19.58 -16.32 2.59
N MET A 173 -19.61 -15.12 2.02
CA MET A 173 -18.51 -14.56 1.22
C MET A 173 -17.22 -14.39 2.06
N ALA A 174 -17.32 -13.92 3.30
CA ALA A 174 -16.18 -13.80 4.20
C ALA A 174 -15.58 -15.16 4.57
N MET A 175 -16.40 -16.22 4.70
CA MET A 175 -15.92 -17.58 4.95
C MET A 175 -15.22 -18.16 3.74
N VAL A 176 -15.79 -17.99 2.53
CA VAL A 176 -15.14 -18.38 1.27
C VAL A 176 -13.76 -17.73 1.16
N TRP A 177 -13.68 -16.42 1.39
CA TRP A 177 -12.43 -15.67 1.41
C TRP A 177 -11.42 -16.24 2.40
N GLY A 178 -11.87 -16.60 3.61
CA GLY A 178 -11.01 -17.06 4.69
C GLY A 178 -10.48 -18.49 4.54
N TYR A 179 -11.29 -19.42 4.03
CA TYR A 179 -10.89 -20.82 3.94
C TYR A 179 -9.95 -21.10 2.77
N ARG A 180 -9.96 -20.29 1.71
CA ARG A 180 -9.25 -20.58 0.45
C ARG A 180 -9.69 -21.97 -0.10
N PRO A 181 -9.01 -22.67 -1.02
CA PRO A 181 -9.54 -23.91 -1.58
C PRO A 181 -9.44 -25.12 -0.62
N LYS A 182 -9.52 -24.91 0.70
CA LYS A 182 -9.48 -25.98 1.69
C LYS A 182 -10.81 -26.73 1.74
N ASP A 183 -10.74 -28.06 1.69
CA ASP A 183 -11.92 -28.95 1.56
C ASP A 183 -12.90 -28.87 2.74
N TYR A 184 -12.43 -28.54 3.95
CA TYR A 184 -13.27 -28.51 5.14
C TYR A 184 -14.06 -27.19 5.34
N GLY A 185 -13.78 -26.16 4.54
CA GLY A 185 -14.41 -24.84 4.66
C GLY A 185 -15.93 -24.85 4.51
N PRO A 186 -16.48 -25.43 3.43
CA PRO A 186 -17.93 -25.53 3.21
C PRO A 186 -18.65 -26.23 4.37
N HIS A 187 -18.16 -27.40 4.78
CA HIS A 187 -18.75 -28.18 5.87
C HIS A 187 -18.77 -27.40 7.19
N ARG A 188 -17.66 -26.74 7.56
CA ARG A 188 -17.62 -25.92 8.78
C ARG A 188 -18.56 -24.74 8.72
N THR A 189 -18.66 -24.08 7.57
CA THR A 189 -19.57 -22.94 7.37
C THR A 189 -21.03 -23.37 7.50
N LYS A 190 -21.40 -24.50 6.87
CA LYS A 190 -22.74 -25.09 7.00
C LYS A 190 -23.06 -25.48 8.44
N ALA A 191 -22.10 -26.06 9.17
CA ALA A 191 -22.27 -26.39 10.59
C ALA A 191 -22.42 -25.16 11.50
N VAL A 192 -21.85 -24.01 11.13
CA VAL A 192 -22.11 -22.73 11.81
C VAL A 192 -23.55 -22.29 11.56
N LEU A 193 -24.00 -22.29 10.31
CA LEU A 193 -25.34 -21.83 9.93
C LEU A 193 -26.49 -22.74 10.40
N ALA A 194 -26.22 -24.04 10.56
CA ALA A 194 -27.22 -25.00 11.03
C ALA A 194 -27.56 -24.87 12.53
N GLN A 195 -26.82 -24.06 13.29
CA GLN A 195 -27.11 -23.82 14.69
C GLN A 195 -28.34 -22.92 14.86
N GLU A 196 -29.15 -23.20 15.87
CA GLU A 196 -30.31 -22.38 16.22
C GLU A 196 -29.90 -20.92 16.49
N GLY A 197 -30.58 -19.96 15.88
CA GLY A 197 -30.29 -18.53 16.00
C GLY A 197 -28.98 -18.06 15.33
N ALA A 198 -28.28 -18.90 14.57
CA ALA A 198 -27.01 -18.51 13.94
C ALA A 198 -27.16 -17.32 12.97
N ALA A 199 -28.22 -17.32 12.16
CA ALA A 199 -28.50 -16.23 11.21
C ALA A 199 -28.73 -14.89 11.94
N ASP A 200 -29.56 -14.88 12.98
CA ASP A 200 -29.83 -13.68 13.78
C ASP A 200 -28.58 -13.19 14.52
N ASN A 201 -27.77 -14.11 15.04
CA ASN A 201 -26.49 -13.78 15.66
C ASN A 201 -25.51 -13.16 14.64
N ILE A 202 -25.42 -13.71 13.43
CA ILE A 202 -24.60 -13.12 12.35
C ILE A 202 -25.11 -11.73 12.01
N ALA A 203 -26.42 -11.56 11.84
CA ALA A 203 -27.04 -10.26 11.55
C ALA A 203 -26.71 -9.24 12.64
N THR A 204 -26.80 -9.63 13.91
CA THR A 204 -26.50 -8.75 15.04
C THR A 204 -25.01 -8.40 15.12
N ILE A 205 -24.11 -9.34 14.83
CA ILE A 205 -22.66 -9.07 14.77
C ILE A 205 -22.34 -8.07 13.66
N VAL A 206 -22.91 -8.28 12.46
CA VAL A 206 -22.73 -7.39 11.31
C VAL A 206 -23.30 -6.00 11.60
N ASP A 207 -24.51 -5.93 12.17
CA ASP A 207 -25.15 -4.66 12.51
C ASP A 207 -24.34 -3.87 13.54
N ALA A 208 -23.93 -4.50 14.65
CA ALA A 208 -23.09 -3.87 15.66
C ALA A 208 -21.76 -3.35 15.06
N THR A 209 -21.18 -4.09 14.11
CA THR A 209 -19.96 -3.66 13.40
C THR A 209 -20.22 -2.43 12.53
N ARG A 210 -21.35 -2.43 11.80
CA ARG A 210 -21.73 -1.35 10.89
C ARG A 210 -22.09 -0.05 11.62
N THR A 211 -22.78 -0.16 12.75
CA THR A 211 -23.41 0.98 13.45
C THR A 211 -22.61 1.50 14.64
N GLU A 212 -21.76 0.66 15.24
CA GLU A 212 -21.01 1.00 16.45
C GLU A 212 -19.49 0.73 16.30
N GLY A 213 -19.06 0.11 15.21
CA GLY A 213 -17.64 -0.09 14.87
C GLY A 213 -17.00 -1.37 15.41
N ALA A 214 -15.67 -1.43 15.31
CA ALA A 214 -14.89 -2.65 15.52
C ALA A 214 -15.04 -3.27 16.92
N ALA A 215 -15.08 -2.44 17.98
CA ALA A 215 -15.19 -2.92 19.35
C ALA A 215 -16.55 -3.59 19.63
N ALA A 216 -17.64 -2.99 19.13
CA ALA A 216 -18.98 -3.54 19.26
C ALA A 216 -19.12 -4.86 18.48
N GLY A 217 -18.63 -4.89 17.23
CA GLY A 217 -18.57 -6.11 16.43
C GLY A 217 -17.76 -7.24 17.10
N TRP A 218 -16.60 -6.92 17.68
CA TRP A 218 -15.79 -7.86 18.44
C TRP A 218 -16.54 -8.44 19.65
N ARG A 219 -17.20 -7.58 20.42
CA ARG A 219 -17.97 -7.96 21.60
C ARG A 219 -19.15 -8.84 21.23
N ALA A 220 -19.86 -8.49 20.16
CA ALA A 220 -20.92 -9.32 19.60
C ALA A 220 -20.40 -10.70 19.20
N LEU A 221 -19.31 -10.75 18.43
CA LEU A 221 -18.71 -11.96 17.89
C LEU A 221 -18.26 -12.95 18.97
N LEU A 222 -17.58 -12.47 20.02
CA LEU A 222 -16.87 -13.34 20.96
C LEU A 222 -17.50 -13.43 22.35
N ARG A 223 -18.47 -12.56 22.67
CA ARG A 223 -19.12 -12.53 24.00
C ARG A 223 -20.63 -12.67 23.94
N THR A 224 -21.36 -11.77 23.29
CA THR A 224 -22.82 -11.69 23.46
C THR A 224 -23.61 -12.53 22.45
N HIS A 225 -23.12 -12.67 21.20
CA HIS A 225 -23.77 -13.41 20.10
C HIS A 225 -22.83 -14.49 19.56
N LYS A 226 -22.10 -15.15 20.46
CA LYS A 226 -21.06 -16.12 20.12
C LYS A 226 -21.65 -17.36 19.44
N ILE A 227 -21.13 -17.69 18.27
CA ILE A 227 -21.51 -18.89 17.52
C ILE A 227 -20.41 -19.95 17.63
N LYS A 228 -20.77 -21.20 17.95
CA LYS A 228 -19.79 -22.29 18.07
C LYS A 228 -19.17 -22.56 16.71
N GLY A 229 -17.84 -22.65 16.65
CA GLY A 229 -17.09 -22.91 15.40
C GLY A 229 -16.66 -21.64 14.64
N LEU A 230 -17.22 -20.47 14.96
CA LEU A 230 -16.76 -19.19 14.45
C LEU A 230 -15.77 -18.55 15.43
N ASN A 231 -14.47 -18.73 15.19
CA ASN A 231 -13.41 -18.17 16.04
C ASN A 231 -13.02 -16.75 15.60
N MET A 232 -12.12 -16.10 16.34
CA MET A 232 -11.58 -14.78 16.01
C MET A 232 -11.03 -14.69 14.59
N SER A 233 -10.18 -15.62 14.15
CA SER A 233 -9.50 -15.54 12.85
C SER A 233 -10.45 -15.50 11.64
N PHE A 234 -11.61 -16.17 11.76
CA PHE A 234 -12.67 -16.13 10.75
C PHE A 234 -13.66 -15.01 11.03
N GLY A 235 -14.03 -14.79 12.28
CA GLY A 235 -14.98 -13.77 12.68
C GLY A 235 -14.49 -12.35 12.39
N THR A 236 -13.21 -12.03 12.56
CA THR A 236 -12.67 -10.71 12.18
C THR A 236 -12.70 -10.47 10.66
N LYS A 237 -12.80 -11.52 9.83
CA LYS A 237 -13.04 -11.35 8.38
C LYS A 237 -14.46 -10.86 8.13
N LEU A 238 -15.44 -11.38 8.88
CA LEU A 238 -16.80 -10.83 8.85
C LEU A 238 -16.81 -9.37 9.30
N LEU A 239 -16.14 -9.05 10.42
CA LEU A 239 -16.07 -7.67 10.91
C LEU A 239 -15.42 -6.73 9.89
N TYR A 240 -14.30 -7.16 9.29
CA TYR A 240 -13.59 -6.43 8.25
C TYR A 240 -14.49 -6.05 7.08
N PHE A 241 -15.18 -7.02 6.48
CA PHE A 241 -16.05 -6.76 5.34
C PHE A 241 -17.31 -5.98 5.73
N ALA A 242 -17.89 -6.22 6.91
CA ALA A 242 -19.05 -5.49 7.41
C ALA A 242 -18.72 -4.02 7.69
N GLY A 243 -17.53 -3.74 8.22
CA GLY A 243 -17.10 -2.39 8.61
C GLY A 243 -16.57 -1.52 7.47
N TYR A 244 -16.45 -2.05 6.25
CA TYR A 244 -15.69 -1.39 5.17
C TYR A 244 -16.21 0.01 4.80
N THR A 245 -17.52 0.19 4.66
CA THR A 245 -18.14 1.49 4.30
C THR A 245 -18.39 2.40 5.50
N THR A 246 -18.03 1.97 6.70
CA THR A 246 -18.32 2.73 7.92
C THR A 246 -17.34 3.88 8.15
N SER A 247 -17.81 4.93 8.80
CA SER A 247 -16.96 6.05 9.26
C SER A 247 -16.30 5.79 10.62
N HIS A 248 -16.66 4.70 11.32
CA HIS A 248 -16.09 4.38 12.63
C HIS A 248 -14.59 4.11 12.55
N ARG A 249 -13.88 4.52 13.60
CA ARG A 249 -12.44 4.30 13.76
C ARG A 249 -12.13 3.71 15.15
N PRO A 250 -11.10 2.85 15.27
CA PRO A 250 -10.29 2.34 14.17
C PRO A 250 -11.09 1.35 13.29
N ARG A 251 -10.75 1.26 11.99
CA ARG A 251 -11.45 0.36 11.07
C ARG A 251 -11.28 -1.10 11.51
N PRO A 252 -12.32 -1.95 11.46
CA PRO A 252 -12.12 -3.38 11.72
C PRO A 252 -11.18 -3.95 10.67
N LEU A 253 -10.13 -4.64 11.08
CA LEU A 253 -9.19 -5.37 10.21
C LEU A 253 -9.16 -6.85 10.58
N ILE A 254 -8.64 -7.67 9.66
CA ILE A 254 -8.51 -9.11 9.85
C ILE A 254 -7.36 -9.39 10.82
N LEU A 255 -7.67 -10.09 11.93
CA LEU A 255 -6.66 -10.64 12.83
C LEU A 255 -6.67 -12.16 12.76
N ASP A 256 -5.95 -12.72 11.78
CA ASP A 256 -5.73 -14.16 11.70
C ASP A 256 -4.35 -14.57 12.20
N GLU A 257 -4.04 -15.87 12.11
CA GLU A 257 -2.80 -16.43 12.63
C GLU A 257 -1.55 -15.86 11.94
N ARG A 258 -1.63 -15.55 10.63
CA ARG A 258 -0.50 -14.98 9.88
C ARG A 258 -0.27 -13.54 10.30
N VAL A 259 -1.33 -12.74 10.36
CA VAL A 259 -1.27 -11.34 10.87
C VAL A 259 -0.75 -11.32 12.31
N ARG A 260 -1.33 -12.14 13.19
CA ARG A 260 -0.92 -12.25 14.60
C ARG A 260 0.55 -12.63 14.76
N SER A 261 1.02 -13.58 13.96
CA SER A 261 2.42 -14.02 13.93
C SER A 261 3.34 -12.92 13.43
N ALA A 262 2.99 -12.27 12.32
CA ALA A 262 3.77 -11.16 11.76
C ALA A 262 3.93 -10.02 12.75
N ILE A 263 2.86 -9.63 13.47
CA ILE A 263 2.88 -8.58 14.50
C ILE A 263 3.95 -8.87 15.57
N GLN A 264 4.17 -10.14 15.97
CA GLN A 264 5.20 -10.45 16.96
C GLN A 264 6.61 -10.07 16.50
N ASN A 265 6.86 -10.12 15.19
CA ASN A 265 8.16 -9.82 14.61
C ASN A 265 8.38 -8.32 14.40
N VAL A 266 7.31 -7.55 14.21
CA VAL A 266 7.38 -6.12 13.84
C VAL A 266 6.99 -5.16 14.96
N SER A 267 6.14 -5.60 15.88
CA SER A 267 5.62 -4.80 16.99
C SER A 267 5.18 -5.73 18.13
N PRO A 268 6.14 -6.35 18.85
CA PRO A 268 5.84 -7.32 19.90
C PRO A 268 5.02 -6.69 21.05
N GLY A 269 4.07 -7.45 21.59
CA GLY A 269 3.23 -7.00 22.72
C GLY A 269 1.94 -6.25 22.33
N ILE A 270 1.71 -6.02 21.04
CA ILE A 270 0.45 -5.43 20.55
C ILE A 270 -0.71 -6.42 20.69
N VAL A 271 -0.49 -7.66 20.23
CA VAL A 271 -1.39 -8.80 20.44
C VAL A 271 -0.61 -9.92 21.13
N PRO A 272 -1.19 -10.69 22.07
CA PRO A 272 -0.50 -11.84 22.66
C PRO A 272 -0.06 -12.85 21.60
N ALA A 273 1.16 -13.38 21.66
CA ALA A 273 1.64 -14.38 20.68
C ALA A 273 0.84 -15.71 20.72
N ARG A 274 0.40 -16.11 21.92
CA ARG A 274 -0.37 -17.33 22.16
C ARG A 274 -1.53 -17.06 23.12
N GLY A 275 -2.49 -17.97 23.15
CA GLY A 275 -3.64 -17.87 24.06
C GLY A 275 -4.69 -16.85 23.62
N TRP A 276 -5.47 -16.39 24.60
CA TRP A 276 -6.64 -15.56 24.40
C TRP A 276 -6.27 -14.12 24.03
N VAL A 277 -6.88 -13.60 22.97
CA VAL A 277 -6.80 -12.18 22.56
C VAL A 277 -7.99 -11.44 23.16
N ARG A 278 -7.75 -10.35 23.87
CA ARG A 278 -8.80 -9.51 24.47
C ARG A 278 -9.27 -8.44 23.49
N GLU A 279 -10.43 -7.85 23.76
CA GLU A 279 -10.95 -6.70 23.00
C GLU A 279 -9.93 -5.57 22.93
N ALA A 280 -9.28 -5.23 24.06
CA ALA A 280 -8.24 -4.21 24.10
C ALA A 280 -7.00 -4.53 23.25
N ASP A 281 -6.66 -5.83 23.08
CA ASP A 281 -5.53 -6.23 22.24
C ASP A 281 -5.89 -6.09 20.76
N TYR A 282 -7.12 -6.47 20.39
CA TYR A 282 -7.63 -6.27 19.02
C TYR A 282 -7.66 -4.78 18.65
N ILE A 283 -8.22 -3.94 19.52
CA ILE A 283 -8.30 -2.50 19.28
C ILE A 283 -6.91 -1.87 19.15
N ARG A 284 -5.95 -2.26 20.00
CA ARG A 284 -4.56 -1.79 19.89
C ARG A 284 -3.91 -2.16 18.56
N TYR A 285 -4.21 -3.35 18.03
CA TYR A 285 -3.76 -3.74 16.69
C TYR A 285 -4.37 -2.83 15.61
N LEU A 286 -5.66 -2.52 15.70
CA LEU A 286 -6.31 -1.65 14.73
C LEU A 286 -5.77 -0.21 14.80
N ASP A 287 -5.55 0.33 15.99
CA ASP A 287 -4.95 1.65 16.19
C ASP A 287 -3.54 1.72 15.62
N LEU A 288 -2.72 0.69 15.84
CA LEU A 288 -1.39 0.58 15.24
C LEU A 288 -1.46 0.61 13.70
N ALA A 289 -2.46 -0.07 13.12
CA ALA A 289 -2.63 -0.10 11.68
C ALA A 289 -3.06 1.26 11.12
N GLU A 290 -3.93 2.00 11.82
CA GLU A 290 -4.29 3.38 11.46
C GLU A 290 -3.07 4.31 11.54
N GLU A 291 -2.26 4.20 12.62
CA GLU A 291 -1.04 4.98 12.79
C GLU A 291 -0.02 4.70 11.68
N TRP A 292 0.25 3.43 11.40
CA TRP A 292 1.19 3.03 10.35
C TRP A 292 0.72 3.43 8.96
N ALA A 293 -0.58 3.35 8.69
CA ALA A 293 -1.14 3.74 7.39
C ALA A 293 -0.81 5.21 7.07
N VAL A 294 -0.84 6.11 8.05
CA VAL A 294 -0.60 7.54 7.82
C VAL A 294 0.86 7.98 7.99
N ASP A 295 1.80 7.03 8.12
CA ASP A 295 3.24 7.35 8.21
C ASP A 295 3.68 8.23 7.01
N PRO A 296 4.35 9.38 7.25
CA PRO A 296 4.67 10.33 6.18
C PRO A 296 5.53 9.77 5.04
N LEU A 297 6.30 8.70 5.30
CA LEU A 297 7.17 8.06 4.32
C LEU A 297 6.52 6.86 3.62
N TRP A 298 5.26 6.52 3.96
CA TRP A 298 4.56 5.38 3.37
C TRP A 298 3.16 5.71 2.85
N GLN A 299 2.36 6.45 3.61
CA GLN A 299 1.04 7.00 3.21
C GLN A 299 0.13 5.99 2.50
N GLN A 300 -0.31 4.97 3.22
CA GLN A 300 -1.20 3.91 2.75
C GLN A 300 -2.55 3.92 3.49
N ASN A 301 -3.36 2.87 3.29
CA ASN A 301 -4.60 2.62 4.04
C ASN A 301 -4.39 1.53 5.11
N PRO A 302 -5.21 1.48 6.17
CA PRO A 302 -5.15 0.41 7.18
C PRO A 302 -5.22 -1.01 6.59
N ASP A 303 -5.99 -1.19 5.51
CA ASP A 303 -6.08 -2.45 4.74
C ASP A 303 -4.73 -2.90 4.17
N THR A 304 -3.89 -1.95 3.75
CA THR A 304 -2.53 -2.23 3.27
C THR A 304 -1.65 -2.73 4.42
N VAL A 305 -1.85 -2.22 5.64
CA VAL A 305 -1.14 -2.70 6.82
C VAL A 305 -1.52 -4.13 7.16
N GLU A 306 -2.82 -4.43 7.18
CA GLU A 306 -3.33 -5.80 7.36
C GLU A 306 -2.76 -6.74 6.31
N TYR A 307 -2.82 -6.35 5.03
CA TYR A 307 -2.31 -7.17 3.93
C TYR A 307 -0.80 -7.39 4.06
N ALA A 308 -0.03 -6.35 4.37
CA ALA A 308 1.41 -6.43 4.53
C ALA A 308 1.81 -7.37 5.66
N LEU A 309 1.10 -7.31 6.79
CA LEU A 309 1.26 -8.25 7.91
C LEU A 309 0.87 -9.68 7.50
N PHE A 310 -0.26 -9.85 6.81
CA PHE A 310 -0.71 -11.15 6.30
C PHE A 310 0.31 -11.78 5.33
N ALA A 311 0.87 -10.98 4.41
CA ALA A 311 1.81 -11.42 3.40
C ALA A 311 3.20 -11.71 3.98
N SER A 312 3.58 -11.01 5.06
CA SER A 312 4.85 -11.21 5.77
C SER A 312 4.79 -12.30 6.85
N GLY A 313 3.60 -12.75 7.23
CA GLY A 313 3.41 -13.86 8.15
C GLY A 313 3.89 -15.18 7.53
N PRO A 314 4.34 -16.14 8.36
CA PRO A 314 4.69 -17.49 7.92
C PRO A 314 3.48 -18.22 7.29
#